data_AF-A0AA40HND4-F1
#
_entry.id   AF-A0AA40HND4-F1
#
_cell.length_a   1.000
_cell.length_b   1.000
_cell.length_c   1.000
_cell.angle_alpha   90.00
_cell.angle_beta   90.00
_cell.angle_gamma   90.00
#
_symmetry.space_group_name_H-M   'P 1'
#
loop_
_entity.id
_entity.type
_entity.pdbx_description
1 polymer ?
#
loop_
_entity_poly.entity_id
_entity_poly.type
_entity_poly.pdbx_seq_one_letter_code
_entity_poly.pdbx_strand_id
1 'polypeptide(L)'
;MSARPPLSAPLCTLPPGPGPPRFVCYCEEEDGGAEGPGGFSLHVTDAAQLWSTCFPPDSLAALKARFGLSAAEDIAPQFRAAFQRQAVAFTLQEDGASLTLSGGPSGLDFDLSKVPGPEAAPRLQALTLGLAERVCRLERQLAAAEEAAASPGKSPRPVGTLQFLPDPDSQRGSPGPGVRRRCPGESLINPGFKSKKPASGVDFDDL
;
A
#
# COMPACT_ATOMS: atom_id res chain seq x y z
N MET A 1 -9.45 -12.46 -4.31
CA MET A 1 -8.42 -11.61 -4.95
C MET A 1 -8.65 -10.20 -4.43
N SER A 2 -7.90 -9.74 -3.42
CA SER A 2 -8.05 -8.36 -2.94
C SER A 2 -7.47 -7.43 -4.00
N ALA A 3 -8.34 -6.69 -4.69
CA ALA A 3 -7.93 -5.59 -5.52
C ALA A 3 -7.14 -4.60 -4.64
N ARG A 4 -5.90 -4.32 -5.04
CA ARG A 4 -5.08 -3.29 -4.40
C ARG A 4 -5.86 -1.98 -4.49
N PRO A 5 -6.11 -1.27 -3.38
CA PRO A 5 -6.82 0.01 -3.45
C PRO A 5 -6.05 0.94 -4.39
N PRO A 6 -6.75 1.75 -5.21
CA PRO A 6 -6.08 2.69 -6.11
C PRO A 6 -5.16 3.57 -5.28
N LEU A 7 -3.89 3.64 -5.71
CA LEU A 7 -2.88 4.43 -5.02
C LEU A 7 -3.31 5.90 -5.09
N SER A 8 -3.65 6.48 -3.95
CA SER A 8 -4.00 7.90 -3.89
C SER A 8 -2.88 8.75 -4.48
N ALA A 9 -3.25 9.73 -5.31
CA ALA A 9 -2.30 10.66 -5.94
C ALA A 9 -1.26 11.18 -4.93
N PRO A 10 0.03 11.20 -5.31
CA PRO A 10 1.08 11.69 -4.43
C PRO A 10 0.89 13.19 -4.19
N LEU A 11 1.12 13.62 -2.94
CA LEU A 11 1.15 15.03 -2.57
C LEU A 11 2.18 15.27 -1.46
N CYS A 12 2.63 16.51 -1.33
CA CYS A 12 3.37 17.02 -0.17
C CYS A 12 2.98 18.46 0.15
N THR A 13 3.42 18.96 1.30
CA THR A 13 3.25 20.34 1.73
C THR A 13 4.59 21.05 1.86
N LEU A 14 4.58 22.37 1.66
CA LEU A 14 5.75 23.24 1.81
C LEU A 14 5.45 24.42 2.74
N PRO A 15 6.43 24.92 3.51
CA PRO A 15 7.78 24.37 3.67
C PRO A 15 7.75 23.03 4.43
N PRO A 16 8.78 22.18 4.26
CA PRO A 16 8.91 20.97 5.06
C PRO A 16 9.12 21.31 6.55
N GLY A 17 8.61 20.45 7.43
CA GLY A 17 8.82 20.55 8.88
C GLY A 17 7.53 20.75 9.68
N PRO A 18 7.64 21.06 10.98
CA PRO A 18 6.50 21.14 11.89
C PRO A 18 5.70 22.44 11.80
N GLY A 19 6.15 23.42 11.01
CA GLY A 19 5.46 24.68 10.83
C GLY A 19 4.15 24.54 10.04
N PRO A 20 3.29 25.58 10.04
CA PRO A 20 2.06 25.56 9.25
C PRO A 20 2.41 25.47 7.75
N PRO A 21 1.79 24.54 7.01
CA PRO A 21 2.00 24.43 5.57
C PRO A 21 1.42 25.67 4.88
N ARG A 22 2.15 26.19 3.90
CA ARG A 22 1.78 27.33 3.07
C ARG A 22 1.34 26.91 1.67
N PHE A 23 1.90 25.81 1.16
CA PHE A 23 1.59 25.29 -0.16
C PHE A 23 1.34 23.79 -0.12
N VAL A 24 0.50 23.31 -1.03
CA VAL A 24 0.28 21.89 -1.35
C VAL A 24 0.77 21.66 -2.77
N CYS A 25 1.62 20.66 -2.96
CA CYS A 25 2.06 20.18 -4.27
C CYS A 25 1.44 18.81 -4.52
N TYR A 26 0.81 18.60 -5.68
CA TYR A 26 0.23 17.31 -6.06
C TYR A 26 0.32 17.07 -7.56
N CYS A 27 0.14 15.81 -7.95
CA CYS A 27 0.10 15.40 -9.36
C CYS A 27 -1.33 14.95 -9.69
N GLU A 28 -1.78 15.25 -10.91
CA GLU A 28 -3.04 14.78 -11.46
C GLU A 28 -2.74 14.03 -12.77
N GLU A 29 -3.25 12.80 -12.87
CA GLU A 29 -3.31 12.07 -14.14
C GLU A 29 -4.74 12.20 -14.63
N GLU A 30 -4.90 12.76 -15.81
CA GLU A 30 -6.18 12.84 -16.49
C GLU A 30 -6.36 11.54 -17.28
N ASP A 31 -7.40 10.78 -16.92
CA ASP A 31 -7.74 9.55 -17.62
C ASP A 31 -8.01 9.87 -19.10
N GLY A 32 -7.10 9.44 -19.97
CA GLY A 32 -7.28 9.55 -21.40
C GLY A 32 -8.50 8.75 -21.81
N GLY A 33 -9.56 9.44 -22.25
CA GLY A 33 -10.72 8.80 -22.85
C GLY A 33 -10.34 8.01 -24.11
N ALA A 34 -11.33 7.41 -24.77
CA ALA A 34 -11.14 6.61 -25.98
C ALA A 34 -10.49 7.35 -27.17
N GLU A 35 -10.26 8.67 -27.06
CA GLU A 35 -9.80 9.55 -28.15
C GLU A 35 -8.39 10.14 -27.95
N GLY A 36 -7.65 9.79 -26.88
CA GLY A 36 -6.29 10.32 -26.74
C GLY A 36 -5.49 9.81 -25.54
N PRO A 37 -4.16 10.02 -25.56
CA PRO A 37 -3.33 9.74 -24.39
C PRO A 37 -3.75 10.61 -23.21
N GLY A 38 -3.82 10.01 -22.02
CA GLY A 38 -4.13 10.71 -20.79
C GLY A 38 -3.10 11.80 -20.47
N GLY A 39 -3.58 12.92 -19.94
CA GLY A 39 -2.73 14.04 -19.55
C GLY A 39 -2.05 13.78 -18.20
N PHE A 40 -0.90 14.41 -17.99
CA PHE A 40 -0.26 14.49 -16.67
C PHE A 40 -0.04 15.96 -16.35
N SER A 41 -0.39 16.39 -15.14
CA SER A 41 -0.16 17.75 -14.67
C SER A 41 0.35 17.80 -13.24
N LEU A 42 1.23 18.76 -12.98
CA LEU A 42 1.68 19.11 -11.64
C LEU A 42 0.99 20.39 -11.21
N HIS A 43 0.52 20.37 -9.97
CA HIS A 43 -0.20 21.47 -9.37
C HIS A 43 0.44 21.92 -8.07
N VAL A 44 0.44 23.24 -7.87
CA VAL A 44 0.79 23.86 -6.60
C VAL A 44 -0.33 24.82 -6.21
N THR A 45 -0.69 24.85 -4.94
CA THR A 45 -1.70 25.79 -4.43
C THR A 45 -1.39 26.25 -3.01
N ASP A 46 -1.71 27.49 -2.71
CA ASP A 46 -1.76 28.06 -1.36
C ASP A 46 -3.20 28.08 -0.78
N ALA A 47 -4.10 27.30 -1.38
CA ALA A 47 -5.54 27.26 -1.14
C ALA A 47 -6.32 28.54 -1.55
N ALA A 48 -5.66 29.54 -2.14
CA ALA A 48 -6.31 30.72 -2.73
C ALA A 48 -6.11 30.80 -4.24
N GLN A 49 -4.92 30.44 -4.71
CA GLN A 49 -4.51 30.42 -6.10
C GLN A 49 -4.02 29.01 -6.48
N LEU A 50 -4.12 28.70 -7.76
CA LEU A 50 -3.68 27.43 -8.32
C LEU A 50 -2.67 27.71 -9.44
N TRP A 51 -1.56 27.00 -9.40
CA TRP A 51 -0.57 26.96 -10.47
C TRP A 51 -0.53 25.56 -11.06
N SER A 52 -0.38 25.47 -12.37
CA SER A 52 -0.30 24.22 -13.11
C SER A 52 0.84 24.27 -14.11
N THR A 53 1.44 23.11 -14.36
CA THR A 53 2.27 22.91 -15.55
C THR A 53 1.41 23.08 -16.81
N CYS A 54 1.90 23.84 -17.79
CA CYS A 54 1.31 23.94 -19.13
C CYS A 54 1.89 22.86 -20.04
N PHE A 55 1.61 21.60 -19.69
CA PHE A 55 2.11 20.46 -20.45
C PHE A 55 1.37 20.35 -21.78
N PRO A 56 2.05 20.31 -22.94
CA PRO A 56 1.40 19.91 -24.19
C PRO A 56 0.95 18.45 -24.09
N PRO A 57 -0.06 18.01 -24.86
CA PRO A 57 -0.61 16.65 -24.79
C PRO A 57 0.44 15.53 -24.89
N ASP A 58 1.52 15.75 -25.65
CA ASP A 58 2.60 14.77 -25.86
C ASP A 58 3.74 14.85 -24.81
N SER A 59 3.62 15.72 -23.81
CA SER A 59 4.71 16.01 -22.87
C SER A 59 4.98 14.91 -21.85
N LEU A 60 4.00 14.04 -21.57
CA LEU A 60 4.17 12.94 -20.61
C LEU A 60 5.30 12.00 -21.05
N ALA A 61 5.40 11.68 -22.35
CA ALA A 61 6.47 10.83 -22.87
C ALA A 61 7.86 11.49 -22.71
N ALA A 62 7.97 12.78 -23.02
CA ALA A 62 9.20 13.55 -22.82
C ALA A 62 9.58 13.65 -21.34
N LEU A 63 8.58 13.82 -20.46
CA LEU A 63 8.80 13.85 -19.03
C LEU A 63 9.27 12.49 -18.49
N LYS A 64 8.64 11.39 -18.91
CA LYS A 64 9.10 10.03 -18.57
C LYS A 64 10.54 9.81 -19.02
N ALA A 65 10.91 10.25 -20.23
CA ALA A 65 12.28 10.18 -20.72
C ALA A 65 13.27 10.97 -19.84
N ARG A 66 12.89 12.12 -19.28
CA ARG A 66 13.72 12.88 -18.32
C ARG A 66 14.00 12.12 -17.03
N PHE A 67 13.09 11.23 -16.62
CA PHE A 67 13.29 10.30 -15.51
C PHE A 67 14.00 8.99 -15.92
N GLY A 68 14.36 8.83 -17.19
CA GLY A 68 14.89 7.58 -17.73
C GLY A 68 13.84 6.45 -17.85
N LEU A 69 12.55 6.82 -17.86
CA LEU A 69 11.42 5.90 -17.98
C LEU A 69 10.98 5.74 -19.43
N SER A 70 10.55 4.54 -19.77
CA SER A 70 9.85 4.20 -21.01
C SER A 70 8.41 4.73 -21.00
N ALA A 71 7.77 4.80 -22.18
CA ALA A 71 6.39 5.30 -22.30
C ALA A 71 5.36 4.47 -21.50
N ALA A 72 5.62 3.18 -21.30
CA ALA A 72 4.73 2.25 -20.59
C ALA A 72 4.87 2.30 -19.07
N GLU A 73 5.96 2.87 -18.54
CA GLU A 73 6.20 2.93 -17.10
C GLU A 73 5.39 4.03 -16.42
N ASP A 74 4.94 3.76 -15.20
CA ASP A 74 4.23 4.73 -14.36
C ASP A 74 5.23 5.75 -13.80
N ILE A 75 4.87 7.03 -13.91
CA ILE A 75 5.69 8.14 -13.42
C ILE A 75 5.34 8.53 -11.97
N ALA A 76 4.15 8.18 -11.49
CA ALA A 76 3.68 8.51 -10.14
C ALA A 76 4.62 8.03 -9.02
N PRO A 77 5.33 6.88 -9.11
CA PRO A 77 6.32 6.48 -8.11
C PRO A 77 7.48 7.47 -7.95
N GLN A 78 7.92 8.12 -9.03
CA GLN A 78 9.03 9.09 -8.98
C GLN A 78 8.63 10.33 -8.18
N PHE A 79 7.44 10.87 -8.47
CA PHE A 79 6.87 12.00 -7.74
C PHE A 79 6.59 11.64 -6.28
N ARG A 80 6.03 10.44 -6.03
CA ARG A 80 5.81 9.94 -4.68
C ARG A 80 7.11 9.89 -3.87
N ALA A 81 8.19 9.37 -4.46
CA ALA A 81 9.48 9.29 -3.80
C ALA A 81 10.04 10.69 -3.49
N ALA A 82 9.97 11.62 -4.45
CA ALA A 82 10.42 13.00 -4.24
C ALA A 82 9.62 13.70 -3.13
N PHE A 83 8.30 13.53 -3.12
CA PHE A 83 7.39 14.12 -2.13
C PHE A 83 7.61 13.56 -0.73
N GLN A 84 7.80 12.24 -0.61
CA GLN A 84 8.11 11.58 0.67
C GLN A 84 9.46 12.03 1.24
N ARG A 85 10.45 12.27 0.37
CA ARG A 85 11.77 12.77 0.76
C ARG A 85 11.80 14.27 1.04
N GLN A 86 10.68 14.98 0.83
CA GLN A 86 10.62 16.44 0.87
C GLN A 86 11.66 17.09 -0.06
N ALA A 87 11.98 16.42 -1.16
CA ALA A 87 12.95 16.87 -2.16
C ALA A 87 12.27 17.76 -3.21
N VAL A 88 11.46 18.72 -2.74
CA VAL A 88 10.63 19.60 -3.57
C VAL A 88 10.89 21.04 -3.14
N ALA A 89 11.23 21.89 -4.09
CA ALA A 89 11.33 23.33 -3.89
C ALA A 89 10.34 24.05 -4.80
N PHE A 90 9.64 25.05 -4.27
CA PHE A 90 8.71 25.88 -5.03
C PHE A 90 9.18 27.33 -4.94
N THR A 91 9.24 28.01 -6.08
CA THR A 91 9.57 29.44 -6.14
C THR A 91 8.52 30.19 -6.93
N LEU A 92 8.03 31.29 -6.37
CA LEU A 92 7.11 32.21 -7.03
C LEU A 92 7.93 33.32 -7.68
N GLN A 93 7.64 33.62 -8.94
CA GLN A 93 8.28 34.66 -9.75
C GLN A 93 7.25 35.73 -10.13
N GLU A 94 7.70 36.85 -10.70
CA GLU A 94 6.80 37.95 -11.09
C GLU A 94 5.75 37.51 -12.14
N ASP A 95 6.19 36.72 -13.13
CA ASP A 95 5.36 36.27 -14.26
C ASP A 95 4.92 34.79 -14.18
N GLY A 96 5.26 34.07 -13.10
CA GLY A 96 4.99 32.64 -13.02
C GLY A 96 5.49 31.97 -11.75
N ALA A 97 5.63 30.66 -11.78
CA ALA A 97 6.24 29.91 -10.69
C ALA A 97 7.08 28.75 -11.24
N SER A 98 8.01 28.24 -10.44
CA SER A 98 8.74 27.02 -10.76
C SER A 98 8.71 26.03 -9.61
N LEU A 99 8.69 24.75 -9.98
CA LEU A 99 8.78 23.62 -9.05
C LEU A 99 10.00 22.79 -9.42
N THR A 100 10.85 22.52 -8.45
CA THR A 100 12.06 21.72 -8.62
C THR A 100 11.95 20.43 -7.81
N LEU A 101 12.19 19.29 -8.45
CA LEU A 101 12.29 17.99 -7.81
C LEU A 101 13.74 17.54 -7.71
N SER A 102 14.26 17.47 -6.49
CA SER A 102 15.65 17.15 -6.18
C SER A 102 15.82 15.70 -5.69
N GLY A 103 15.07 14.77 -6.28
CA GLY A 103 14.98 13.38 -5.81
C GLY A 103 15.88 12.37 -6.53
N GLY A 104 16.47 12.75 -7.68
CA GLY A 104 17.27 11.90 -8.56
C GLY A 104 18.65 12.50 -8.91
N PRO A 105 19.43 11.84 -9.79
CA PRO A 105 20.81 12.26 -10.12
C PRO A 105 20.87 13.60 -10.86
N SER A 106 19.78 13.98 -11.53
CA SER A 106 19.59 15.31 -12.13
C SER A 106 18.27 15.86 -11.58
N GLY A 107 18.32 17.03 -10.95
CA GLY A 107 17.11 17.73 -10.54
C GLY A 107 16.21 18.02 -11.74
N LEU A 108 14.89 18.02 -11.51
CA LEU A 108 13.93 18.35 -12.57
C LEU A 108 13.20 19.62 -12.22
N ASP A 109 13.35 20.61 -13.10
CA ASP A 109 12.63 21.86 -13.03
C ASP A 109 11.39 21.83 -13.94
N PHE A 110 10.34 22.47 -13.43
CA PHE A 110 9.04 22.63 -14.06
C PHE A 110 8.61 24.07 -13.96
N ASP A 111 8.22 24.66 -15.09
CA ASP A 111 7.56 25.96 -15.12
C ASP A 111 6.06 25.78 -14.93
N LEU A 112 5.48 26.63 -14.08
CA LEU A 112 4.06 26.65 -13.78
C LEU A 112 3.50 28.04 -14.10
N SER A 113 2.32 28.03 -14.71
CA SER A 113 1.53 29.23 -14.92
C SER A 113 0.34 29.25 -13.96
N LYS A 114 -0.18 30.45 -13.72
CA LYS A 114 -1.36 30.63 -12.89
C LYS A 114 -2.61 30.16 -13.63
N VAL A 115 -3.37 29.28 -13.01
CA VAL A 115 -4.67 28.82 -13.52
C VAL A 115 -5.70 29.95 -13.33
N PRO A 116 -6.51 30.28 -14.36
CA PRO A 116 -7.54 31.30 -14.23
C PRO A 116 -8.57 30.98 -13.14
N GLY A 117 -9.03 32.00 -12.42
CA GLY A 117 -9.96 31.85 -11.29
C GLY A 117 -11.20 30.97 -11.56
N PRO A 118 -11.91 31.12 -12.70
CA PRO A 118 -13.06 30.29 -13.04
C PRO A 118 -12.75 28.79 -13.16
N GLU A 119 -11.53 28.44 -13.57
CA GLU A 119 -11.07 27.05 -13.66
C GLU A 119 -10.47 26.57 -12.32
N ALA A 120 -9.74 27.44 -11.63
CA ALA A 120 -9.09 27.11 -10.36
C ALA A 120 -10.10 26.84 -9.23
N ALA A 121 -11.17 27.63 -9.13
CA ALA A 121 -12.15 27.53 -8.04
C ALA A 121 -12.77 26.12 -7.88
N PRO A 122 -13.36 25.50 -8.93
CA PRO A 122 -13.91 24.15 -8.80
C PRO A 122 -12.85 23.09 -8.49
N ARG A 123 -11.62 23.23 -9.05
CA ARG A 123 -10.50 22.32 -8.76
C ARG A 123 -10.08 22.39 -7.29
N LEU A 124 -9.98 23.60 -6.71
CA LEU A 124 -9.65 23.79 -5.29
C LEU A 124 -10.75 23.26 -4.37
N GLN A 125 -12.02 23.42 -4.74
CA GLN A 125 -13.14 22.84 -4.00
C GLN A 125 -13.09 21.31 -4.02
N ALA A 126 -12.90 20.70 -5.19
CA ALA A 126 -12.78 19.26 -5.34
C ALA A 126 -11.58 18.71 -4.57
N LEU A 127 -10.42 19.38 -4.64
CA LEU A 127 -9.23 19.01 -3.87
C LEU A 127 -9.52 19.03 -2.36
N THR A 128 -10.16 20.09 -1.86
CA THR A 128 -10.46 20.23 -0.42
C THR A 128 -11.37 19.09 0.06
N LEU A 129 -12.46 18.81 -0.66
CA LEU A 129 -13.39 17.73 -0.33
C LEU A 129 -12.71 16.36 -0.44
N GLY A 130 -11.95 16.12 -1.51
CA GLY A 130 -11.22 14.87 -1.72
C GLY A 130 -10.16 14.60 -0.65
N LEU A 131 -9.48 15.64 -0.15
CA LEU A 131 -8.54 15.51 0.97
C LEU A 131 -9.27 15.18 2.27
N ALA A 132 -10.41 15.82 2.56
CA ALA A 132 -11.20 15.51 3.75
C ALA A 132 -11.69 14.05 3.74
N GLU A 133 -12.20 13.56 2.60
CA GLU A 133 -12.58 12.15 2.42
C GLU A 133 -11.39 11.20 2.60
N ARG A 134 -10.23 11.56 2.04
CA ARG A 134 -9.00 10.77 2.16
C ARG A 134 -8.53 10.67 3.61
N VAL A 135 -8.57 11.77 4.38
CA VAL A 135 -8.21 11.77 5.80
C VAL A 135 -9.16 10.85 6.57
N CYS A 136 -10.48 11.01 6.41
CA CYS A 136 -11.47 10.16 7.06
C CYS A 136 -11.23 8.66 6.78
N ARG A 137 -10.91 8.33 5.54
CA ARG A 137 -10.62 6.94 5.13
C ARG A 137 -9.32 6.44 5.76
N LEU A 138 -8.26 7.24 5.72
CA LEU A 138 -6.95 6.85 6.24
C LEU A 138 -6.97 6.65 7.76
N GLU A 139 -7.68 7.52 8.50
CA GLU A 139 -7.85 7.37 9.95
C GLU A 139 -8.56 6.06 10.30
N ARG A 140 -9.63 5.70 9.58
CA ARG A 140 -10.31 4.40 9.76
C ARG A 140 -9.42 3.21 9.43
N GLN A 141 -8.62 3.30 8.37
CA GLN A 141 -7.68 2.25 7.96
C GLN A 141 -6.55 2.09 8.98
N LEU A 142 -6.04 3.21 9.52
CA LEU A 142 -5.01 3.20 10.54
C LEU A 142 -5.52 2.54 11.82
N ALA A 143 -6.70 2.94 12.30
CA ALA A 143 -7.32 2.33 13.49
C ALA A 143 -7.52 0.82 13.32
N ALA A 144 -8.02 0.37 12.15
CA ALA A 144 -8.18 -1.07 11.89
C ALA A 144 -6.85 -1.83 11.84
N ALA A 145 -5.79 -1.21 11.31
CA ALA A 145 -4.46 -1.81 11.26
C ALA A 145 -3.81 -1.90 12.65
N GLU A 146 -3.99 -0.88 13.49
CA GLU A 146 -3.51 -0.85 14.88
C GLU A 146 -4.20 -1.92 15.73
N GLU A 147 -5.53 -2.08 15.62
CA GLU A 147 -6.29 -3.14 16.28
C GLU A 147 -5.85 -4.55 15.83
N ALA A 148 -5.62 -4.74 14.53
CA ALA A 148 -5.13 -6.01 13.99
C ALA A 148 -3.69 -6.33 14.46
N ALA A 149 -2.85 -5.31 14.67
CA ALA A 149 -1.49 -5.48 15.19
C ALA A 149 -1.47 -5.71 16.72
N ALA A 150 -2.43 -5.15 17.46
CA ALA A 150 -2.54 -5.30 18.91
C ALA A 150 -3.17 -6.62 19.36
N SER A 151 -3.90 -7.32 18.47
CA SER A 151 -4.51 -8.61 18.77
C SER A 151 -3.52 -9.77 18.53
N PRO A 152 -3.17 -10.58 19.54
CA PRO A 152 -2.50 -11.86 19.34
C PRO A 152 -3.52 -12.88 18.79
N GLY A 153 -4.05 -12.61 17.61
CA GLY A 153 -5.07 -13.41 16.94
C GLY A 153 -4.43 -14.53 16.13
N LYS A 154 -4.60 -15.76 16.62
CA LYS A 154 -4.33 -17.04 15.94
C LYS A 154 -4.54 -16.91 14.43
N SER A 155 -3.51 -17.24 13.65
CA SER A 155 -3.65 -17.38 12.20
C SER A 155 -4.83 -18.32 11.89
N PRO A 156 -5.79 -17.91 11.04
CA PRO A 156 -6.63 -18.87 10.37
C PRO A 156 -5.69 -19.59 9.41
N ARG A 157 -5.10 -20.70 9.86
CA ARG A 157 -4.53 -21.65 8.91
C ARG A 157 -5.63 -21.95 7.90
N PRO A 158 -5.39 -21.79 6.59
CA PRO A 158 -6.29 -22.37 5.62
C PRO A 158 -6.41 -23.83 6.02
N VAL A 159 -7.64 -24.29 6.28
CA VAL A 159 -7.94 -25.71 6.29
C VAL A 159 -7.59 -26.16 4.89
N GLY A 160 -6.35 -26.61 4.72
CA GLY A 160 -5.87 -27.20 3.49
C GLY A 160 -6.80 -28.35 3.23
N THR A 161 -7.58 -28.22 2.17
CA THR A 161 -8.27 -29.31 1.51
C THR A 161 -7.23 -30.42 1.35
N LEU A 162 -7.29 -31.44 2.21
CA LEU A 162 -6.50 -32.67 2.05
C LEU A 162 -7.02 -33.31 0.77
N GLN A 163 -6.45 -32.88 -0.36
CA GLN A 163 -6.48 -33.62 -1.61
C GLN A 163 -5.69 -34.90 -1.33
N PHE A 164 -6.42 -35.97 -1.00
CA PHE A 164 -5.89 -37.32 -1.07
C PHE A 164 -5.59 -37.60 -2.55
N LEU A 165 -4.35 -37.34 -2.96
CA LEU A 165 -3.78 -37.95 -4.16
C LEU A 165 -3.15 -39.28 -3.71
N PRO A 166 -3.60 -40.43 -4.25
CA PRO A 166 -2.86 -41.67 -4.10
C PRO A 166 -1.63 -41.60 -5.01
N ASP A 167 -0.44 -41.51 -4.43
CA ASP A 167 0.81 -41.65 -5.18
C ASP A 167 1.06 -43.15 -5.45
N PRO A 168 1.20 -43.58 -6.71
CA PRO A 168 1.52 -44.95 -7.03
C PRO A 168 3.03 -45.22 -6.87
N ASP A 169 3.31 -46.41 -6.35
CA ASP A 169 4.57 -47.14 -6.44
C ASP A 169 5.78 -46.68 -5.61
N SER A 170 6.04 -47.47 -4.56
CA SER A 170 7.40 -47.93 -4.26
C SER A 170 7.35 -49.29 -3.54
N GLN A 171 7.18 -50.35 -4.31
CA GLN A 171 7.65 -51.68 -3.90
C GLN A 171 9.17 -51.76 -4.09
N ARG A 172 9.94 -51.79 -2.99
CA ARG A 172 11.16 -52.61 -2.85
C ARG A 172 11.77 -52.51 -1.45
N GLY A 173 11.93 -53.67 -0.80
CA GLY A 173 13.02 -53.92 0.16
C GLY A 173 12.66 -54.05 1.65
N SER A 174 12.20 -55.25 2.05
CA SER A 174 12.44 -56.10 3.26
C SER A 174 12.81 -55.49 4.66
N PRO A 175 12.87 -56.28 5.77
CA PRO A 175 11.87 -56.27 6.86
C PRO A 175 12.40 -55.74 8.22
N GLY A 176 11.58 -54.97 8.96
CA GLY A 176 11.90 -54.46 10.31
C GLY A 176 10.65 -54.01 11.09
N PRO A 177 10.68 -53.94 12.44
CA PRO A 177 9.62 -54.49 13.30
C PRO A 177 8.35 -53.64 13.39
N GLY A 178 7.22 -54.30 13.11
CA GLY A 178 5.87 -54.05 13.63
C GLY A 178 5.49 -52.60 13.94
N VAL A 179 4.82 -51.94 12.97
CA VAL A 179 4.00 -50.76 13.24
C VAL A 179 2.85 -51.20 14.16
N ARG A 180 3.06 -51.09 15.48
CA ARG A 180 2.00 -51.29 16.47
C ARG A 180 0.92 -50.23 16.20
N ARG A 181 -0.29 -50.68 15.86
CA ARG A 181 -1.46 -49.80 15.81
C ARG A 181 -1.61 -49.17 17.19
N ARG A 182 -1.52 -47.85 17.27
CA ARG A 182 -1.66 -47.09 18.52
C ARG A 182 -3.06 -47.32 19.09
N CYS A 183 -3.14 -47.64 20.38
CA CYS A 183 -4.42 -47.78 21.06
C CYS A 183 -5.02 -46.39 21.32
N PRO A 184 -6.35 -46.21 21.21
CA PRO A 184 -6.99 -44.96 21.61
C PRO A 184 -6.61 -44.56 23.04
N GLY A 185 -6.13 -43.32 23.24
CA GLY A 185 -5.72 -42.80 24.56
C GLY A 185 -4.21 -42.72 24.81
N GLU A 186 -3.37 -43.11 23.85
CA GLU A 186 -1.91 -42.96 23.96
C GLU A 186 -1.48 -41.51 23.68
N SER A 187 -0.73 -40.90 24.61
CA SER A 187 -0.35 -39.48 24.54
C SER A 187 0.51 -39.18 23.31
N LEU A 188 0.12 -38.15 22.55
CA LEU A 188 0.82 -37.72 21.34
C LEU A 188 2.10 -36.93 21.63
N ILE A 189 2.18 -36.27 22.78
CA ILE A 189 3.31 -35.41 23.14
C ILE A 189 4.43 -36.23 23.78
N ASN A 190 4.10 -37.36 24.40
CA ASN A 190 5.09 -38.21 25.06
C ASN A 190 4.82 -39.71 24.76
N PRO A 191 5.20 -40.18 23.56
CA PRO A 191 4.99 -41.57 23.17
C PRO A 191 5.77 -42.52 24.10
N GLY A 192 5.10 -43.56 24.61
CA GLY A 192 5.67 -44.54 25.54
C GLY A 192 5.44 -44.25 27.03
N PHE A 193 4.81 -43.12 27.38
CA PHE A 193 4.45 -42.82 28.76
C PHE A 193 3.19 -43.59 29.18
N LYS A 194 3.33 -44.59 30.06
CA LYS A 194 2.20 -45.35 30.60
C LYS A 194 1.35 -44.45 31.50
N SER A 195 0.06 -44.33 31.19
CA SER A 195 -0.88 -43.57 32.03
C SER A 195 -0.95 -44.17 33.45
N LYS A 196 -1.07 -43.31 34.46
CA LYS A 196 -1.31 -43.74 35.84
C LYS A 196 -2.66 -44.45 35.89
N LYS A 197 -2.70 -45.68 36.40
CA LYS A 197 -3.95 -46.41 36.66
C LYS A 197 -4.80 -45.58 37.65
N PRO A 198 -6.13 -45.46 37.42
CA PRO A 198 -7.00 -44.87 38.42
C PRO A 198 -6.99 -45.71 39.70
N ALA A 199 -7.17 -45.07 40.85
CA ALA A 199 -7.25 -45.76 42.13
C ALA A 199 -8.48 -46.69 42.11
N SER A 200 -8.26 -47.98 42.34
CA SER A 200 -9.34 -48.93 42.59
C SER A 200 -9.86 -48.65 44.00
N GLY A 201 -11.16 -48.36 44.12
CA GLY A 201 -11.81 -48.19 45.42
C GLY A 201 -11.66 -49.43 46.29
N VAL A 202 -11.60 -49.22 47.61
CA VAL A 202 -11.69 -50.27 48.62
C VAL A 202 -13.16 -50.65 48.79
N ASP A 203 -13.46 -51.93 48.68
CA ASP A 203 -14.78 -52.49 48.98
C ASP A 203 -14.89 -52.67 50.50
N PHE A 204 -15.99 -52.21 51.10
CA PHE A 204 -16.27 -52.46 52.50
C PHE A 204 -17.34 -53.56 52.57
N ASP A 205 -17.01 -54.69 53.18
CA ASP A 205 -18.00 -55.73 53.48
C ASP A 205 -18.94 -55.21 54.58
N ASP A 206 -20.23 -55.05 54.26
CA ASP A 206 -21.29 -54.77 55.23
C ASP A 206 -21.59 -56.06 56.01
N LEU A 207 -21.50 -55.99 57.34
CA LEU A 207 -21.74 -57.08 58.29
C LEU A 207 -23.07 -56.89 59.03
#